data_AF-A0A5R2N1X9-F1
#
_entry.id   AF-A0A5R2N1X9-F1
#
_cell.length_a   1.000
_cell.length_b   1.000
_cell.length_c   1.000
_cell.angle_alpha   90.00
_cell.angle_beta   90.00
_cell.angle_gamma   90.00
#
_symmetry.space_group_name_H-M   'P 1'
#
loop_
_entity.id
_entity.type
_entity.pdbx_description
1 polymer ?
#
loop_
_entity_poly.entity_id
_entity_poly.type
_entity_poly.pdbx_seq_one_letter_code
_entity_poly.pdbx_strand_id
1 'polypeptide(L)'
;IGSKYWEPDDSFIRSFEAVTTPLFSSDDCALPVACSGQWGGQAPETYRRIGRTLDLLYLCGGGIVSHPDGPGAGVRAVLQAWQAAVEGIALTDYARDHVELTRSI
;
A
#
# COMPACT_ATOMS: atom_id res chain seq x y z
N ILE A 1 3.93 -2.32 -6.75
CA ILE A 1 3.06 -1.56 -7.67
C ILE A 1 3.61 -0.16 -7.83
N GLY A 2 3.83 0.29 -9.07
CA GLY A 2 4.40 1.61 -9.37
C GLY A 2 5.73 1.89 -8.65
N SER A 3 6.59 0.87 -8.55
CA SER A 3 7.86 1.00 -7.82
C SER A 3 8.82 1.97 -8.53
N LYS A 4 9.79 2.52 -7.78
CA LYS A 4 10.89 3.31 -8.38
C LYS A 4 12.02 2.43 -8.93
N TYR A 5 11.98 1.13 -8.67
CA TYR A 5 12.97 0.20 -9.19
C TYR A 5 12.65 -0.20 -10.63
N TRP A 6 13.56 -0.94 -11.23
CA TRP A 6 13.40 -1.49 -12.58
C TRP A 6 12.37 -2.64 -12.62
N GLU A 7 12.10 -3.32 -11.51
CA GLU A 7 11.18 -4.45 -11.51
C GLU A 7 9.76 -4.05 -11.95
N PRO A 8 9.15 -4.79 -12.90
CA PRO A 8 7.76 -4.59 -13.26
C PRO A 8 6.84 -5.06 -12.14
N ASP A 9 5.64 -4.51 -12.09
CA ASP A 9 4.64 -4.81 -11.05
C ASP A 9 4.27 -6.31 -10.99
N ASP A 10 4.25 -7.00 -12.13
CA ASP A 10 3.98 -8.44 -12.19
C ASP A 10 5.08 -9.26 -11.51
N SER A 11 6.32 -8.75 -11.49
CA SER A 11 7.40 -9.39 -10.74
C SER A 11 7.15 -9.31 -9.25
N PHE A 12 6.69 -8.16 -8.75
CA PHE A 12 6.31 -8.00 -7.35
C PHE A 12 5.17 -8.95 -6.96
N ILE A 13 4.14 -9.09 -7.81
CA ILE A 13 3.01 -9.99 -7.52
C ILE A 13 3.45 -11.46 -7.46
N ARG A 14 4.29 -11.92 -8.39
CA ARG A 14 4.84 -13.30 -8.30
C ARG A 14 5.64 -13.52 -7.02
N SER A 15 6.45 -12.53 -6.61
CA SER A 15 7.20 -12.63 -5.35
C SER A 15 6.29 -12.63 -4.13
N PHE A 16 5.24 -11.80 -4.13
CA PHE A 16 4.23 -11.78 -3.08
C PHE A 16 3.59 -13.16 -2.94
N GLU A 17 3.06 -13.71 -4.04
CA GLU A 17 2.46 -15.04 -4.08
C GLU A 17 3.43 -16.11 -3.55
N ALA A 18 4.68 -16.09 -4.01
CA ALA A 18 5.69 -17.07 -3.61
C ALA A 18 5.96 -17.05 -2.10
N VAL A 19 6.11 -15.88 -1.47
CA VAL A 19 6.40 -15.81 -0.03
C VAL A 19 5.17 -16.05 0.85
N THR A 20 3.96 -15.93 0.29
CA THR A 20 2.70 -16.28 0.95
C THR A 20 2.22 -17.71 0.66
N THR A 21 2.95 -18.47 -0.16
CA THR A 21 2.61 -19.86 -0.48
C THR A 21 3.31 -20.78 0.51
N PRO A 22 2.57 -21.60 1.29
CA PRO A 22 3.16 -22.56 2.22
C PRO A 22 4.13 -23.52 1.54
N LEU A 23 5.26 -23.80 2.19
CA LEU A 23 6.17 -24.87 1.75
C LEU A 23 5.79 -26.21 2.38
N PHE A 24 5.46 -26.20 3.67
CA PHE A 24 5.05 -27.37 4.45
C PHE A 24 3.77 -27.10 5.26
N SER A 25 3.58 -25.88 5.76
CA SER A 25 2.43 -25.50 6.59
C SER A 25 2.11 -24.00 6.47
N SER A 26 0.90 -23.59 6.83
CA SER A 26 0.51 -22.17 6.83
C SER A 26 1.41 -21.26 7.66
N ASP A 27 2.09 -21.82 8.66
CA ASP A 27 2.89 -21.06 9.63
C ASP A 27 4.31 -20.75 9.12
N ASP A 28 4.69 -21.27 7.94
CA ASP A 28 5.98 -21.00 7.31
C ASP A 28 5.97 -19.86 6.29
N CYS A 29 4.82 -19.21 6.08
CA CYS A 29 4.70 -18.04 5.22
C CYS A 29 5.36 -16.81 5.85
N ALA A 30 6.12 -16.07 5.05
CA ALA A 30 6.72 -14.81 5.48
C ALA A 30 5.75 -13.64 5.24
N LEU A 31 5.83 -12.60 6.06
CA LEU A 31 5.09 -11.35 5.83
C LEU A 31 5.70 -10.59 4.63
N PRO A 32 4.96 -10.40 3.52
CA PRO A 32 5.46 -9.64 2.37
C PRO A 32 5.67 -8.17 2.74
N VAL A 33 6.77 -7.58 2.28
CA VAL A 33 7.08 -6.17 2.52
C VAL A 33 7.08 -5.41 1.20
N ALA A 34 6.11 -4.53 1.01
CA ALA A 34 6.02 -3.64 -0.15
C ALA A 34 6.77 -2.33 0.14
N CYS A 35 7.73 -1.96 -0.71
CA CYS A 35 8.56 -0.77 -0.54
C CYS A 35 8.86 -0.09 -1.87
N SER A 36 9.79 0.87 -1.88
CA SER A 36 10.22 1.66 -3.05
C SER A 36 9.16 2.61 -3.58
N GLY A 37 9.19 3.85 -3.05
CA GLY A 37 8.31 4.92 -3.52
C GLY A 37 6.85 4.79 -3.11
N GLN A 38 6.54 3.92 -2.15
CA GLN A 38 5.17 3.69 -1.71
C GLN A 38 4.57 4.91 -1.01
N TRP A 39 3.32 5.21 -1.34
CA TRP A 39 2.48 6.25 -0.77
C TRP A 39 0.99 5.87 -0.92
N GLY A 40 0.08 6.63 -0.30
CA GLY A 40 -1.35 6.27 -0.24
C GLY A 40 -2.01 5.97 -1.59
N GLY A 41 -1.67 6.70 -2.66
CA GLY A 41 -2.30 6.56 -3.97
C GLY A 41 -2.18 5.17 -4.63
N GLN A 42 -1.21 4.36 -4.21
CA GLN A 42 -1.00 3.01 -4.73
C GLN A 42 -1.76 1.93 -3.95
N ALA A 43 -2.38 2.27 -2.81
CA ALA A 43 -3.07 1.31 -1.96
C ALA A 43 -4.21 0.55 -2.68
N PRO A 44 -5.11 1.20 -3.46
CA PRO A 44 -6.21 0.47 -4.13
C PRO A 44 -5.73 -0.60 -5.11
N GLU A 45 -4.74 -0.27 -5.94
CA GLU A 45 -4.21 -1.21 -6.92
C GLU A 45 -3.38 -2.31 -6.24
N THR A 46 -2.59 -1.96 -5.23
CA THR A 46 -1.85 -2.95 -4.43
C THR A 46 -2.81 -3.94 -3.79
N TYR A 47 -3.82 -3.46 -3.07
CA TYR A 47 -4.84 -4.29 -2.41
C TYR A 47 -5.57 -5.19 -3.40
N ARG A 48 -5.98 -4.66 -4.56
CA ARG A 48 -6.62 -5.44 -5.63
C ARG A 48 -5.72 -6.56 -6.13
N ARG A 49 -4.44 -6.28 -6.38
CA ARG A 49 -3.52 -7.23 -7.02
C ARG A 49 -2.96 -8.29 -6.08
N ILE A 50 -2.89 -8.03 -4.78
CA ILE A 50 -2.42 -9.02 -3.78
C ILE A 50 -3.54 -9.92 -3.25
N GLY A 51 -4.72 -9.93 -3.90
CA GLY A 51 -5.84 -10.77 -3.49
C GLY A 51 -6.69 -10.20 -2.35
N ARG A 52 -6.69 -8.88 -2.17
CA ARG A 52 -7.50 -8.17 -1.16
C ARG A 52 -7.21 -8.58 0.30
N THR A 53 -5.96 -8.91 0.59
CA THR A 53 -5.47 -9.14 1.97
C THR A 53 -4.84 -7.87 2.58
N LEU A 54 -4.83 -7.81 3.92
CA LEU A 54 -4.06 -6.85 4.71
C LEU A 54 -2.77 -7.46 5.30
N ASP A 55 -2.45 -8.71 4.96
CA ASP A 55 -1.24 -9.42 5.40
C ASP A 55 -0.02 -8.95 4.61
N LEU A 56 0.35 -7.68 4.80
CA LEU A 56 1.56 -7.09 4.25
C LEU A 56 2.10 -6.00 5.17
N LEU A 57 3.40 -5.76 5.08
CA LEU A 57 4.02 -4.54 5.59
C LEU A 57 4.17 -3.54 4.46
N TYR A 58 3.52 -2.38 4.58
CA TYR A 58 3.53 -1.32 3.57
C TYR A 58 4.49 -0.19 3.96
N LEU A 59 5.71 -0.20 3.43
CA LEU A 59 6.77 0.72 3.82
C LEU A 59 6.78 1.99 2.96
N CYS A 60 6.23 3.07 3.54
CA CYS A 60 6.27 4.39 2.95
C CYS A 60 7.44 5.22 3.50
N GLY A 61 8.39 5.56 2.62
CA GLY A 61 9.43 6.55 2.90
C GLY A 61 8.90 7.97 2.70
N GLY A 62 9.28 8.60 1.58
CA GLY A 62 8.80 9.93 1.20
C GLY A 62 7.28 10.07 1.16
N GLY A 63 6.54 8.99 0.89
CA GLY A 63 5.07 8.97 0.93
C GLY A 63 4.47 9.29 2.29
N ILE A 64 5.24 9.19 3.38
CA ILE A 64 4.87 9.68 4.72
C ILE A 64 5.63 10.96 5.05
N VAL A 65 6.97 10.90 5.03
CA VAL A 65 7.79 11.95 5.65
C VAL A 65 7.76 13.28 4.88
N SER A 66 7.37 13.25 3.60
CA SER A 66 7.29 14.45 2.73
C SER A 66 5.88 15.00 2.57
N HIS A 67 4.91 14.55 3.38
CA HIS A 67 3.56 15.09 3.34
C HIS A 67 3.55 16.61 3.65
N PRO A 68 2.75 17.44 2.94
CA PRO A 68 2.76 18.90 3.11
C PRO A 68 2.52 19.38 4.55
N ASP A 69 1.71 18.63 5.31
CA ASP A 69 1.38 18.93 6.71
C ASP A 69 2.22 18.12 7.72
N GLY A 70 3.34 17.55 7.26
CA GLY A 70 4.32 16.84 8.08
C GLY A 70 4.05 15.33 8.24
N PRO A 71 5.02 14.59 8.83
CA PRO A 71 5.01 13.12 8.83
C PRO A 71 3.77 12.49 9.49
N GLY A 72 3.25 13.10 10.56
CA GLY A 72 2.04 12.61 11.22
C GLY A 72 0.81 12.66 10.31
N ALA A 73 0.69 13.68 9.46
CA ALA A 73 -0.34 13.76 8.44
C ALA A 73 -0.11 12.74 7.32
N GLY A 74 1.16 12.51 6.93
CA GLY A 74 1.51 11.46 5.97
C GLY A 74 1.10 10.06 6.42
N VAL A 75 1.30 9.72 7.70
CA VAL A 75 0.80 8.44 8.26
C VAL A 75 -0.73 8.35 8.12
N ARG A 76 -1.45 9.41 8.48
CA ARG A 76 -2.92 9.44 8.37
C ARG A 76 -3.40 9.33 6.93
N ALA A 77 -2.77 10.02 5.99
CA ALA A 77 -3.09 9.93 4.56
C ALA A 77 -2.94 8.49 4.03
N VAL A 78 -1.85 7.80 4.39
CA VAL A 78 -1.64 6.39 3.97
C VAL A 78 -2.71 5.48 4.58
N LEU A 79 -3.03 5.64 5.86
CA LEU A 79 -4.10 4.87 6.53
C LEU A 79 -5.47 5.11 5.89
N GLN A 80 -5.82 6.37 5.61
CA GLN A 80 -7.06 6.76 4.94
C GLN A 80 -7.15 6.14 3.53
N ALA A 81 -6.04 6.12 2.79
CA ALA A 81 -6.01 5.49 1.47
C ALA A 81 -6.21 3.97 1.51
N TRP A 82 -5.62 3.29 2.49
CA TRP A 82 -5.84 1.86 2.71
C TRP A 82 -7.28 1.56 3.18
N GLN A 83 -7.84 2.40 4.04
CA GLN A 83 -9.25 2.28 4.46
C GLN A 83 -10.20 2.40 3.26
N ALA A 84 -10.02 3.43 2.43
CA ALA A 84 -10.77 3.59 1.19
C ALA A 84 -10.64 2.36 0.26
N ALA A 85 -9.43 1.80 0.13
CA ALA A 85 -9.20 0.60 -0.67
C ALA A 85 -9.96 -0.63 -0.16
N VAL A 86 -9.97 -0.86 1.17
CA VAL A 86 -10.73 -1.96 1.80
C VAL A 86 -12.23 -1.77 1.63
N GLU A 87 -12.72 -0.55 1.87
CA GLU A 87 -14.14 -0.18 1.74
C GLU A 87 -14.62 -0.14 0.27
N GLY A 88 -13.69 -0.17 -0.70
CA GLY A 88 -14.01 -0.09 -2.12
C GLY A 88 -14.45 1.31 -2.56
N ILE A 89 -14.06 2.35 -1.82
CA ILE A 89 -14.36 3.75 -2.12
C ILE A 89 -13.21 4.33 -2.95
N ALA A 90 -13.53 5.09 -4.01
CA ALA A 90 -12.51 5.78 -4.79
C ALA A 90 -11.76 6.79 -3.92
N LEU A 91 -10.43 6.86 -4.03
CA LEU A 91 -9.60 7.77 -3.21
C LEU A 91 -10.06 9.23 -3.34
N THR A 92 -10.47 9.66 -4.53
CA THR A 92 -10.98 11.02 -4.77
C THR A 92 -12.27 11.33 -4.02
N ASP A 93 -13.12 10.33 -3.79
CA ASP A 93 -14.35 10.50 -3.02
C ASP A 93 -14.07 10.42 -1.52
N TYR A 94 -13.24 9.48 -1.09
CA TYR A 94 -12.83 9.38 0.31
C TYR A 94 -12.08 10.64 0.77
N ALA A 95 -11.28 11.23 -0.12
CA ALA A 95 -10.51 12.44 0.15
C ALA A 95 -11.36 13.71 0.37
N ARG A 96 -12.66 13.73 0.03
CA ARG A 96 -13.48 14.95 0.18
C ARG A 96 -13.59 15.41 1.64
N ASP A 97 -13.64 14.45 2.56
CA ASP A 97 -13.79 14.70 4.01
C ASP A 97 -12.52 14.34 4.81
N HIS A 98 -11.41 14.03 4.13
CA HIS A 98 -10.15 13.58 4.73
C HIS A 98 -8.98 14.45 4.24
N VAL A 99 -8.71 15.54 4.95
CA VAL A 99 -7.76 16.59 4.52
C VAL A 99 -6.34 16.07 4.28
N GLU A 100 -5.87 15.10 5.07
CA GLU A 100 -4.55 14.51 4.84
C GLU A 100 -4.50 13.72 3.53
N LEU A 101 -5.50 12.88 3.27
CA LEU A 101 -5.61 12.21 1.98
C LEU A 101 -5.71 13.21 0.83
N THR A 102 -6.56 14.24 0.94
CA THR A 102 -6.70 15.29 -0.09
C THR A 102 -5.37 15.95 -0.43
N ARG A 103 -4.55 16.24 0.58
CA ARG A 103 -3.27 16.95 0.41
C ARG A 103 -2.13 16.02 -0.02
N SER A 104 -2.40 14.73 -0.13
CA SER A 104 -1.45 13.72 -0.55
C SER A 104 -1.65 13.20 -1.98
N ILE A 105 -2.86 13.31 -2.55
CA ILE A 105 -3.27 12.75 -3.86
C ILE A 105 -3.18 13.73 -5.02
#